data_AF-A0A9W8J6W3-F1
#
_entry.id   AF-A0A9W8J6W3-F1
#
_cell.length_a   1.000
_cell.length_b   1.000
_cell.length_c   1.000
_cell.angle_alpha   90.00
_cell.angle_beta   90.00
_cell.angle_gamma   90.00
#
_symmetry.space_group_name_H-M   'P 1'
#
loop_
_entity.id
_entity.type
_entity.pdbx_description
1 polymer ?
#
loop_
_entity_poly.entity_id
_entity_poly.type
_entity_poly.pdbx_seq_one_letter_code
_entity_poly.pdbx_strand_id
1 'polypeptide(L)'
;MDIVDCHLATCAANKDYAPSLRGAFALGKKLMNKYYSLSNCSEVYHIAIILHPRRKLSYFKKADWPDHWVAAAQTIIEEEFVWSYADYQPSAKHREHQTSAGATSCSSVSVNMFDASDSDESDHRLEDKDHEHEIALMLDELQKYLLEKVEKVKDPLQWWAQHKNTYPR
;
A
#
# COMPACT_ATOMS: atom_id res chain seq x y z
N MET A 1 20.33 11.78 -2.52
CA MET A 1 21.40 10.98 -3.17
C MET A 1 22.01 10.09 -2.08
N ASP A 2 22.11 8.77 -2.27
CA ASP A 2 22.58 7.87 -1.19
C ASP A 2 24.10 7.94 -0.98
N ILE A 3 24.59 7.42 0.16
CA ILE A 3 26.01 7.47 0.54
C ILE A 3 26.91 6.77 -0.49
N VAL A 4 26.41 5.71 -1.12
CA VAL A 4 27.16 4.89 -2.07
C VAL A 4 27.23 5.57 -3.44
N ASP A 5 26.15 6.19 -3.91
CA ASP A 5 26.08 6.99 -5.13
C ASP A 5 27.01 8.21 -5.02
N CYS A 6 26.96 8.90 -3.87
CA CYS A 6 27.90 9.98 -3.56
C CYS A 6 29.35 9.49 -3.63
N HIS A 7 29.68 8.39 -2.95
CA HIS A 7 31.04 7.85 -2.92
C HIS A 7 31.55 7.45 -4.31
N LEU A 8 30.72 6.76 -5.11
CA LEU A 8 31.06 6.37 -6.48
C LEU A 8 31.20 7.58 -7.40
N ALA A 9 30.36 8.60 -7.25
CA ALA A 9 30.48 9.85 -7.99
C ALA A 9 31.78 10.59 -7.64
N THR A 10 32.12 10.70 -6.36
CA THR A 10 33.36 11.32 -5.89
C THR A 10 34.58 10.57 -6.43
N CYS A 11 34.57 9.24 -6.38
CA CYS A 11 35.67 8.42 -6.89
C CYS A 11 35.81 8.48 -8.41
N ALA A 12 34.69 8.57 -9.15
CA ALA A 12 34.71 8.77 -10.59
C ALA A 12 35.30 10.14 -11.00
N ALA A 13 35.07 11.17 -10.19
CA ALA A 13 35.56 12.54 -10.43
C ALA A 13 36.99 12.77 -9.93
N ASN A 14 37.51 11.94 -9.02
CA ASN A 14 38.83 12.12 -8.43
C ASN A 14 39.96 11.77 -9.42
N LYS A 15 40.73 12.80 -9.82
CA LYS A 15 41.85 12.71 -10.77
C LYS A 15 43.05 11.91 -10.26
N ASP A 16 43.12 11.62 -8.97
CA ASP A 16 44.16 10.78 -8.37
C ASP A 16 44.04 9.32 -8.83
N TYR A 17 42.85 8.89 -9.26
CA TYR A 17 42.62 7.54 -9.77
C TYR A 17 42.91 7.42 -11.28
N ALA A 18 43.43 6.25 -11.65
CA ALA A 18 43.65 5.89 -13.04
C ALA A 18 42.36 6.03 -13.89
N PRO A 19 42.46 6.38 -15.19
CA PRO A 19 41.29 6.53 -16.06
C PRO A 19 40.37 5.30 -16.10
N SER A 20 40.95 4.09 -16.04
CA SER A 20 40.20 2.83 -15.99
C SER A 20 39.35 2.69 -14.72
N LEU A 21 39.91 3.04 -13.56
CA LEU A 21 39.20 3.01 -12.28
C LEU A 21 38.07 4.04 -12.22
N ARG A 22 38.31 5.27 -12.71
CA ARG A 22 37.26 6.29 -12.83
C ARG A 22 36.11 5.85 -13.73
N GLY A 23 36.45 5.21 -14.86
CA GLY A 23 35.46 4.58 -15.75
C GLY A 23 34.66 3.48 -15.05
N ALA A 24 35.33 2.62 -14.27
CA ALA A 24 34.67 1.58 -13.49
C ALA A 24 33.73 2.14 -12.42
N PHE A 25 34.14 3.18 -11.69
CA PHE A 25 33.28 3.86 -10.70
C PHE A 25 32.04 4.49 -11.36
N ALA A 26 32.20 5.15 -12.51
CA ALA A 26 31.09 5.74 -13.25
C ALA A 26 30.11 4.66 -13.76
N LEU A 27 30.61 3.52 -14.24
CA LEU A 27 29.80 2.38 -14.64
C LEU A 27 29.07 1.75 -13.44
N GLY A 28 29.76 1.56 -12.32
CA GLY A 28 29.16 1.06 -11.08
C GLY A 28 28.02 1.94 -10.61
N LYS A 29 28.22 3.26 -10.62
CA LYS A 29 27.18 4.25 -10.30
C LYS A 29 25.96 4.11 -11.22
N LYS A 30 26.18 4.04 -12.54
CA LYS A 30 25.09 3.88 -13.52
C LYS A 30 24.32 2.58 -13.29
N LEU A 31 25.02 1.49 -13.00
CA LEU A 31 24.41 0.19 -12.75
C LEU A 31 23.58 0.20 -11.46
N MET A 32 24.11 0.79 -10.38
CA MET A 32 23.35 0.96 -9.13
C MET A 32 22.10 1.79 -9.33
N ASN A 33 22.20 2.93 -10.01
CA ASN A 33 21.03 3.76 -10.31
C ASN A 33 19.97 2.99 -11.09
N LYS A 34 20.36 2.15 -12.05
CA LYS A 34 19.42 1.25 -12.75
C LYS A 34 18.68 0.33 -11.78
N TYR A 35 19.38 -0.36 -10.89
CA TYR A 35 18.76 -1.29 -9.96
C TYR A 35 17.91 -0.60 -8.88
N TYR A 36 18.31 0.58 -8.43
CA TYR A 36 17.47 1.38 -7.54
C TYR A 36 16.24 1.92 -8.23
N SER A 37 16.33 2.34 -9.50
CA SER A 37 15.13 2.67 -10.28
C SER A 37 14.19 1.47 -10.34
N LEU A 38 14.69 0.26 -10.65
CA LEU A 38 13.87 -0.95 -10.66
C LEU A 38 13.27 -1.29 -9.29
N SER A 39 14.01 -1.06 -8.21
CA SER A 39 13.54 -1.31 -6.84
C SER A 39 12.48 -0.29 -6.42
N ASN A 40 12.64 0.98 -6.79
CA ASN A 40 11.63 2.01 -6.55
C ASN A 40 10.42 1.89 -7.49
N CYS A 41 10.54 1.19 -8.62
CA CYS A 41 9.40 0.80 -9.45
C CYS A 41 8.59 -0.35 -8.82
N SER A 42 9.12 -1.02 -7.79
CA SER A 42 8.37 -2.05 -7.07
C SER A 42 7.49 -1.38 -6.01
N GLU A 43 6.18 -1.35 -6.28
CA GLU A 43 5.14 -0.86 -5.36
C GLU A 43 5.27 -1.52 -3.97
N VAL A 44 5.60 -2.82 -3.96
CA VAL A 44 5.85 -3.62 -2.76
C VAL A 44 6.88 -2.98 -1.82
N TYR A 45 7.94 -2.38 -2.35
CA TYR A 45 8.96 -1.74 -1.51
C TYR A 45 8.40 -0.51 -0.79
N HIS A 46 7.65 0.34 -1.51
CA HIS A 46 7.01 1.52 -0.93
C HIS A 46 6.00 1.12 0.15
N ILE A 47 5.13 0.16 -0.16
CA ILE A 47 4.12 -0.36 0.76
C ILE A 47 4.77 -0.93 2.02
N ALA A 48 5.81 -1.76 1.88
CA ALA A 48 6.50 -2.37 3.02
C ALA A 48 7.17 -1.33 3.93
N ILE A 49 7.76 -0.27 3.37
CA ILE A 49 8.38 0.81 4.17
C ILE A 49 7.32 1.63 4.90
N ILE A 50 6.23 1.98 4.21
CA ILE A 50 5.13 2.79 4.75
C ILE A 50 4.40 2.01 5.87
N LEU A 51 4.13 0.73 5.67
CA LEU A 51 3.51 -0.15 6.66
C LEU A 51 4.47 -0.59 7.77
N HIS A 52 5.74 -0.21 7.74
CA HIS A 52 6.65 -0.55 8.84
C HIS A 52 6.43 0.40 10.03
N PRO A 53 6.08 -0.08 11.25
CA PRO A 53 5.70 0.77 12.39
C PRO A 53 6.77 1.78 12.83
N ARG A 54 8.04 1.39 12.67
CA ARG A 54 9.24 2.21 12.94
C ARG A 54 9.64 3.22 11.83
N ARG A 55 9.06 3.14 10.64
CA ARG A 55 9.49 3.95 9.48
C ARG A 55 8.39 4.90 9.06
N LYS A 56 7.25 4.37 8.59
CA LYS A 56 6.13 5.13 8.02
C LYS A 56 6.65 6.18 7.02
N LEU A 57 5.90 7.27 6.84
CA LEU A 57 6.31 8.41 6.01
C LEU A 57 7.56 9.14 6.55
N SER A 58 7.86 8.99 7.84
CA SER A 58 9.02 9.65 8.46
C SER A 58 10.36 9.17 7.90
N TYR A 59 10.40 7.96 7.35
CA TYR A 59 11.61 7.41 6.72
C TYR A 59 11.98 8.18 5.46
N PHE A 60 11.03 8.46 4.57
CA PHE A 60 11.31 9.17 3.32
C PHE A 60 11.79 10.59 3.58
N LYS A 61 11.21 11.27 4.59
CA LYS A 61 11.68 12.60 5.05
C LYS A 61 13.11 12.56 5.56
N LYS A 62 13.50 11.52 6.30
CA LYS A 62 14.88 11.34 6.80
C LYS A 62 15.86 10.93 5.71
N ALA A 63 15.38 10.21 4.70
CA ALA A 63 16.17 9.75 3.57
C ALA A 63 16.36 10.84 2.50
N ASP A 64 15.81 12.05 2.72
CA ASP A 64 15.87 13.18 1.80
C ASP A 64 15.34 12.82 0.40
N TRP A 65 14.21 12.11 0.38
CA TRP A 65 13.52 11.78 -0.86
C TRP A 65 12.76 13.02 -1.37
N PRO A 66 12.73 13.24 -2.69
CA PRO A 66 11.97 14.36 -3.23
C PRO A 66 10.48 14.20 -2.93
N ASP A 67 9.78 15.30 -2.63
CA ASP A 67 8.37 15.27 -2.21
C ASP A 67 7.46 14.54 -3.21
N HIS A 68 7.71 14.68 -4.51
CA HIS A 68 6.93 13.98 -5.54
C HIS A 68 7.08 12.44 -5.48
N TRP A 69 8.21 11.92 -5.01
CA TRP A 69 8.38 10.48 -4.79
C TRP A 69 7.64 10.02 -3.54
N VAL A 70 7.60 10.85 -2.50
CA VAL A 70 6.82 10.56 -1.28
C VAL A 70 5.33 10.55 -1.60
N ALA A 71 4.87 11.52 -2.39
CA ALA A 71 3.49 11.58 -2.87
C ALA A 71 3.15 10.35 -3.72
N ALA A 72 4.01 9.98 -4.68
CA ALA A 72 3.79 8.78 -5.49
C ALA A 72 3.73 7.50 -4.64
N ALA A 73 4.60 7.36 -3.64
CA ALA A 73 4.58 6.23 -2.72
C ALA A 73 3.29 6.19 -1.87
N GLN A 74 2.76 7.36 -1.49
CA GLN A 74 1.49 7.48 -0.78
C GLN A 74 0.31 7.10 -1.69
N THR A 75 0.27 7.58 -2.93
CA THR A 75 -0.76 7.19 -3.90
C THR A 75 -0.77 5.69 -4.14
N ILE A 76 0.41 5.08 -4.34
CA ILE A 76 0.54 3.63 -4.55
C ILE A 76 -0.08 2.84 -3.39
N ILE A 77 0.20 3.21 -2.12
CA ILE A 77 -0.36 2.47 -0.99
C ILE A 77 -1.87 2.72 -0.84
N GLU A 78 -2.36 3.92 -1.13
CA GLU A 78 -3.79 4.24 -1.08
C GLU A 78 -4.56 3.41 -2.13
N GLU A 79 -4.07 3.37 -3.37
CA GLU A 79 -4.63 2.58 -4.46
C GLU A 79 -4.61 1.07 -4.15
N GLU A 80 -3.45 0.55 -3.72
CA GLU A 80 -3.30 -0.87 -3.39
C GLU A 80 -4.11 -1.29 -2.16
N PHE A 81 -4.26 -0.40 -1.18
CA PHE A 81 -5.10 -0.64 -0.01
C PHE A 81 -6.58 -0.69 -0.41
N VAL A 82 -7.06 0.29 -1.17
CA VAL A 82 -8.45 0.27 -1.65
C VAL A 82 -8.69 -0.97 -2.51
N TRP A 83 -7.80 -1.30 -3.45
CA TRP A 83 -7.97 -2.48 -4.29
C TRP A 83 -7.96 -3.79 -3.50
N SER A 84 -6.99 -3.97 -2.59
CA SER A 84 -6.87 -5.22 -1.81
C SER A 84 -8.00 -5.41 -0.80
N TYR A 85 -8.59 -4.33 -0.30
CA TYR A 85 -9.67 -4.35 0.69
C TYR A 85 -11.04 -3.99 0.12
N ALA A 86 -11.19 -3.77 -1.20
CA ALA A 86 -12.47 -3.45 -1.84
C ALA A 86 -13.54 -4.54 -1.62
N ASP A 87 -13.14 -5.81 -1.57
CA ASP A 87 -14.03 -6.94 -1.30
C ASP A 87 -14.16 -7.25 0.21
N TYR A 88 -13.40 -6.57 1.07
CA TYR A 88 -13.42 -6.77 2.51
C TYR A 88 -14.63 -6.05 3.11
N GLN A 89 -15.78 -6.73 3.17
CA GLN A 89 -16.87 -6.29 4.02
C GLN A 89 -16.49 -6.53 5.48
N PRO A 90 -16.27 -5.48 6.30
CA PRO A 90 -16.10 -5.67 7.73
C PRO A 90 -17.39 -6.31 8.24
N SER A 91 -17.31 -7.50 8.82
CA SER A 91 -18.48 -8.21 9.32
C SER A 91 -19.15 -7.37 10.41
N ALA A 92 -20.11 -6.54 10.01
CA ALA A 92 -20.84 -5.69 10.92
C ALA A 92 -21.73 -6.60 11.77
N LYS A 93 -21.38 -6.70 13.06
CA LYS A 93 -22.19 -7.18 14.19
C LYS A 93 -22.28 -8.70 14.38
N HIS A 94 -21.29 -9.27 15.08
CA HIS A 94 -21.61 -10.25 16.13
C HIS A 94 -22.13 -9.48 17.36
N ARG A 95 -23.36 -8.95 17.27
CA ARG A 95 -24.14 -8.59 18.46
C ARG A 95 -24.81 -9.88 18.91
N GLU A 96 -24.33 -10.44 20.02
CA GLU A 96 -24.96 -11.57 20.69
C GLU A 96 -26.45 -11.31 20.91
N HIS A 97 -27.29 -11.88 20.06
CA HIS A 97 -28.68 -12.22 20.38
C HIS A 97 -28.85 -13.68 19.93
N GLN A 98 -28.47 -14.60 20.81
CA GLN A 98 -28.98 -15.97 20.72
C GLN A 98 -30.47 -15.92 21.06
N THR A 99 -31.29 -15.84 20.03
CA THR A 99 -32.66 -16.32 20.04
C THR A 99 -32.69 -17.70 19.41
N SER A 100 -33.14 -18.65 20.20
CA SER A 100 -33.74 -19.96 19.91
C SER A 100 -33.86 -20.40 18.44
N ALA A 101 -33.40 -21.64 18.24
CA ALA A 101 -33.61 -22.53 17.11
C ALA A 101 -34.99 -22.51 16.44
N GLY A 102 -34.98 -22.71 15.11
CA GLY A 102 -36.15 -23.09 14.30
C GLY A 102 -35.73 -23.35 12.86
N ALA A 103 -35.77 -24.63 12.46
CA ALA A 103 -35.23 -25.20 11.22
C ALA A 103 -36.10 -24.97 9.96
N THR A 104 -35.60 -25.51 8.83
CA THR A 104 -36.29 -25.93 7.58
C THR A 104 -36.06 -24.97 6.40
N SER A 105 -35.74 -25.35 5.15
CA SER A 105 -35.24 -26.55 4.48
C SER A 105 -34.95 -26.11 3.02
N CYS A 106 -34.12 -26.89 2.33
CA CYS A 106 -33.69 -26.85 0.92
C CYS A 106 -34.64 -26.23 -0.15
N SER A 107 -34.05 -25.56 -1.15
CA SER A 107 -34.21 -25.98 -2.56
C SER A 107 -33.25 -25.24 -3.50
N SER A 108 -32.52 -26.01 -4.30
CA SER A 108 -31.76 -25.57 -5.46
C SER A 108 -32.70 -25.24 -6.62
N VAL A 109 -32.64 -24.01 -7.15
CA VAL A 109 -33.19 -23.69 -8.47
C VAL A 109 -32.16 -22.87 -9.23
N SER A 110 -31.56 -23.50 -10.24
CA SER A 110 -30.77 -22.84 -11.27
C SER A 110 -31.68 -21.91 -12.07
N VAL A 111 -31.43 -20.60 -12.03
CA VAL A 111 -32.15 -19.62 -12.84
C VAL A 111 -31.27 -19.15 -13.99
N ASN A 112 -31.85 -19.21 -15.19
CA ASN A 112 -31.21 -19.22 -16.50
C ASN A 112 -30.71 -17.84 -16.98
N MET A 113 -29.64 -17.89 -17.77
CA MET A 113 -28.82 -16.78 -18.30
C MET A 113 -29.41 -16.08 -19.55
N PHE A 114 -30.73 -16.12 -19.80
CA PHE A 114 -31.30 -15.62 -21.08
C PHE A 114 -32.68 -14.97 -20.95
N ASP A 115 -32.91 -14.22 -19.87
CA ASP A 115 -34.09 -13.34 -19.77
C ASP A 115 -33.62 -11.88 -19.86
N ALA A 116 -33.29 -11.49 -21.10
CA ALA A 116 -33.04 -10.11 -21.46
C ALA A 116 -34.24 -9.63 -22.29
N SER A 117 -35.03 -8.71 -21.74
CA SER A 117 -35.40 -7.49 -22.47
C SER A 117 -36.09 -6.46 -21.56
N ASP A 118 -35.54 -5.25 -21.61
CA ASP A 118 -36.18 -3.94 -21.41
C ASP A 118 -37.20 -3.76 -20.28
N SER A 119 -36.78 -3.07 -19.22
CA SER A 119 -37.43 -1.80 -18.86
C SER A 119 -36.60 -1.02 -17.85
N ASP A 120 -36.56 0.29 -18.11
CA ASP A 120 -36.30 1.38 -17.17
C ASP A 120 -34.85 1.84 -16.98
N GLU A 121 -34.50 2.85 -17.79
CA GLU A 121 -33.59 3.93 -17.44
C GLU A 121 -34.11 4.64 -16.17
N SER A 122 -33.83 4.07 -15.01
CA SER A 122 -33.94 4.79 -13.74
C SER A 122 -32.90 4.30 -12.72
N ASP A 123 -32.03 5.25 -12.34
CA ASP A 123 -31.38 5.33 -11.03
C ASP A 123 -30.07 4.54 -10.75
N HIS A 124 -29.04 4.73 -11.58
CA HIS A 124 -27.64 4.36 -11.23
C HIS A 124 -26.84 5.49 -10.54
N ARG A 125 -27.46 6.57 -10.02
CA ARG A 125 -26.71 7.68 -9.37
C ARG A 125 -26.59 7.59 -7.85
N LEU A 126 -27.19 6.58 -7.22
CA LEU A 126 -27.17 6.42 -5.76
C LEU A 126 -26.07 5.46 -5.27
N GLU A 127 -25.63 4.50 -6.09
CA GLU A 127 -24.60 3.51 -5.71
C GLU A 127 -23.19 4.12 -5.61
N ASP A 128 -22.86 5.12 -6.45
CA ASP A 128 -21.54 5.76 -6.45
C ASP A 128 -21.22 6.48 -5.12
N LYS A 129 -22.22 7.08 -4.47
CA LYS A 129 -22.00 7.86 -3.25
C LYS A 129 -21.67 7.01 -2.04
N ASP A 130 -22.28 5.83 -1.95
CA ASP A 130 -22.03 4.90 -0.85
C ASP A 130 -20.64 4.28 -0.99
N HIS A 131 -20.22 3.97 -2.22
CA HIS A 131 -18.88 3.44 -2.49
C HIS A 131 -17.77 4.47 -2.26
N GLU A 132 -17.96 5.73 -2.69
CA GLU A 132 -17.01 6.82 -2.40
C GLU A 132 -16.85 7.06 -0.88
N HIS A 133 -17.95 6.95 -0.12
CA HIS A 133 -17.91 7.09 1.33
C HIS A 133 -17.15 5.94 2.01
N GLU A 134 -17.32 4.71 1.54
CA GLU A 134 -16.60 3.54 2.05
C GLU A 134 -15.09 3.62 1.75
N ILE A 135 -14.71 4.01 0.53
CA ILE A 135 -13.32 4.29 0.15
C ILE A 135 -12.72 5.36 1.08
N ALA A 136 -13.46 6.44 1.34
CA ALA A 136 -12.99 7.50 2.23
C ALA A 136 -12.75 7.02 3.67
N LEU A 137 -13.59 6.11 4.20
CA LEU A 137 -13.40 5.50 5.52
C LEU A 137 -12.17 4.58 5.56
N MET A 138 -11.95 3.79 4.50
CA MET A 138 -10.76 2.95 4.37
C MET A 138 -9.47 3.79 4.34
N LEU A 139 -9.48 4.88 3.57
CA LEU A 139 -8.33 5.79 3.49
C LEU A 139 -8.11 6.55 4.81
N ASP A 140 -9.17 6.91 5.54
CA ASP A 140 -9.04 7.54 6.87
C ASP A 140 -8.36 6.60 7.89
N GLU A 141 -8.64 5.29 7.83
CA GLU A 141 -7.95 4.31 8.68
C GLU A 141 -6.46 4.23 8.36
N LEU A 142 -6.10 4.14 7.06
CA LEU A 142 -4.71 4.16 6.63
C LEU A 142 -4.03 5.45 7.09
N GLN A 143 -4.65 6.60 6.89
CA GLN A 143 -4.12 7.90 7.33
C GLN A 143 -3.95 7.97 8.86
N LYS A 144 -4.90 7.43 9.63
CA LYS A 144 -4.81 7.33 11.08
C LYS A 144 -3.58 6.52 11.50
N TYR A 145 -3.34 5.36 10.88
CA TYR A 145 -2.11 4.59 11.12
C TYR A 145 -0.85 5.41 10.76
N LEU A 146 -0.85 6.15 9.65
CA LEU A 146 0.31 6.94 9.22
C LEU A 146 0.62 8.13 10.13
N LEU A 147 -0.42 8.76 10.70
CA LEU A 147 -0.29 9.87 11.66
C LEU A 147 0.15 9.41 13.04
N GLU A 148 -0.16 8.17 13.41
CA GLU A 148 0.22 7.63 14.70
C GLU A 148 1.73 7.57 14.88
N LYS A 149 2.18 7.76 16.12
CA LYS A 149 3.61 7.86 16.42
C LYS A 149 4.36 6.62 15.95
N VAL A 150 5.57 6.86 15.45
CA VAL A 150 6.50 5.79 15.06
C VAL A 150 6.90 4.96 16.29
N GLU A 151 6.72 3.65 16.21
CA GLU A 151 7.03 2.71 17.29
C GLU A 151 8.38 2.04 17.09
N LYS A 152 9.15 1.90 18.17
CA LYS A 152 10.45 1.20 18.14
C LYS A 152 10.24 -0.31 18.15
N VAL A 153 9.89 -0.84 16.99
CA VAL A 153 9.66 -2.28 16.78
C VAL A 153 10.92 -2.95 16.25
N LYS A 154 11.25 -4.13 16.80
CA LYS A 154 12.35 -5.00 16.33
C LYS A 154 11.87 -5.97 15.25
N ASP A 155 10.67 -6.52 15.40
CA ASP A 155 10.01 -7.41 14.45
C ASP A 155 8.66 -6.82 13.99
N PRO A 156 8.60 -6.20 12.79
CA PRO A 156 7.38 -5.62 12.25
C PRO A 156 6.27 -6.64 12.00
N LEU A 157 6.60 -7.87 11.64
CA LEU A 157 5.60 -8.89 11.32
C LEU A 157 4.89 -9.37 12.59
N GLN A 158 5.67 -9.59 13.66
CA GLN A 158 5.09 -9.91 14.96
C GLN A 158 4.21 -8.77 15.49
N TRP A 159 4.61 -7.51 15.26
CA TRP A 159 3.80 -6.35 15.64
C TRP A 159 2.46 -6.33 14.92
N TRP A 160 2.43 -6.54 13.59
CA TRP A 160 1.18 -6.62 12.84
C TRP A 160 0.30 -7.79 13.30
N ALA A 161 0.88 -8.94 13.61
CA ALA A 161 0.13 -10.09 14.14
C ALA A 161 -0.57 -9.78 15.49
N GLN A 162 0.03 -8.91 16.33
CA GLN A 162 -0.56 -8.45 17.59
C GLN A 162 -1.62 -7.38 17.38
N HIS A 163 -1.48 -6.55 16.33
CA HIS A 163 -2.37 -5.42 16.03
C HIS A 163 -3.46 -5.75 15.00
N LYS A 164 -3.61 -7.02 14.62
CA LYS A 164 -4.62 -7.50 13.66
C LYS A 164 -6.08 -7.21 14.04
N ASN A 165 -6.35 -6.96 15.32
CA ASN A 165 -7.69 -6.59 15.80
C ASN A 165 -7.91 -5.07 15.81
N THR A 166 -6.83 -4.31 15.57
CA THR A 166 -6.83 -2.84 15.55
C THR A 166 -6.87 -2.33 14.11
N TYR A 167 -6.21 -3.05 13.18
CA TYR A 167 -6.13 -2.74 11.76
C TYR A 167 -6.12 -4.02 10.91
N PRO A 168 -6.64 -3.97 9.67
CA PRO A 168 -7.66 -3.05 9.18
C PRO A 168 -9.05 -3.45 9.73
N ARG A 169 -9.94 -2.48 9.97
CA ARG A 169 -11.24 -2.72 10.62
C ARG A 169 -12.34 -3.14 9.65
#